data_AF-A0AAN4ZGE8-F1
#
_entry.id   AF-A0AAN4ZGE8-F1
#
_cell.length_a   1.000
_cell.length_b   1.000
_cell.length_c   1.000
_cell.angle_alpha   90.00
_cell.angle_beta   90.00
_cell.angle_gamma   90.00
#
_symmetry.space_group_name_H-M   'P 1'
#
loop_
_entity.id
_entity.type
_entity.pdbx_description
1 polymer ?
#
loop_
_entity_poly.entity_id
_entity_poly.type
_entity_poly.pdbx_seq_one_letter_code
_entity_poly.pdbx_strand_id
1 'polypeptide(L)'
;LPLAFLTVAASVANAHACKWYGTAPLCGSNDCPTGTTEIFRLDKVFQVYKYTGKFGKDCFSGNKTMCCRNEVVAKDPKKYCQPMSGLPMSCSKNQIPLADQFFVDIIRHVFCCDKGVLL
;
A
#
# COMPACT_ATOMS: atom_id res chain seq x y z
N LEU A 1 -30.77 -37.34 -18.59
CA LEU A 1 -29.52 -36.55 -18.71
C LEU A 1 -29.51 -35.50 -17.60
N PRO A 2 -28.56 -35.51 -16.65
CA PRO A 2 -28.47 -34.43 -15.67
C PRO A 2 -27.69 -33.25 -16.25
N LEU A 3 -28.23 -32.05 -16.03
CA LEU A 3 -27.62 -30.77 -16.40
C LEU A 3 -26.35 -30.55 -15.56
N ALA A 4 -25.20 -30.52 -16.23
CA ALA A 4 -23.93 -30.18 -15.59
C ALA A 4 -23.93 -28.70 -15.21
N PHE A 5 -23.95 -28.41 -13.91
CA PHE A 5 -23.68 -27.08 -13.38
C PHE A 5 -22.19 -26.76 -13.57
N LEU A 6 -21.87 -25.89 -14.51
CA LEU A 6 -20.53 -25.31 -14.65
C LEU A 6 -20.26 -24.40 -13.45
N THR A 7 -19.49 -24.89 -12.49
CA THR A 7 -18.92 -24.05 -11.44
C THR A 7 -17.82 -23.18 -12.05
N VAL A 8 -18.14 -21.89 -12.28
CA VAL A 8 -17.14 -20.89 -12.62
C VAL A 8 -16.26 -20.69 -11.38
N ALA A 9 -15.10 -21.35 -11.35
CA ALA A 9 -14.06 -21.01 -10.40
C ALA A 9 -13.55 -19.61 -10.74
N ALA A 10 -14.03 -18.60 -10.01
CA ALA A 10 -13.45 -17.27 -10.06
C ALA A 10 -11.99 -17.41 -9.61
N SER A 11 -11.06 -17.33 -10.55
CA SER A 11 -9.65 -17.21 -10.25
C SER A 11 -9.48 -15.90 -9.50
N VAL A 12 -9.25 -15.97 -8.19
CA VAL A 12 -8.74 -14.85 -7.41
C VAL A 12 -7.31 -14.66 -7.89
N ALA A 13 -7.14 -14.03 -9.06
CA ALA A 13 -5.88 -13.49 -9.49
C ALA A 13 -5.39 -12.67 -8.29
N ASN A 14 -4.17 -12.98 -7.83
CA ASN A 14 -3.57 -12.38 -6.65
C ASN A 14 -3.24 -10.90 -6.95
N ALA A 15 -4.28 -10.11 -7.14
CA ALA A 15 -4.25 -8.68 -7.33
C ALA A 15 -3.81 -8.12 -6.00
N HIS A 16 -2.59 -7.59 -5.96
CA HIS A 16 -1.93 -6.96 -4.82
C HIS A 16 -2.96 -6.52 -3.77
N ALA A 17 -2.85 -7.09 -2.57
CA ALA A 17 -3.80 -6.87 -1.49
C ALA A 17 -3.95 -5.37 -1.14
N CYS A 18 -2.94 -4.58 -1.48
CA CYS A 18 -2.89 -3.13 -1.36
C CYS A 18 -2.74 -2.44 -2.73
N LYS A 19 -3.47 -1.33 -2.91
CA LYS A 19 -3.46 -0.52 -4.14
C LYS A 19 -3.35 0.96 -3.82
N TRP A 20 -2.74 1.69 -4.74
CA TRP A 20 -2.66 3.15 -4.72
C TRP A 20 -3.89 3.77 -5.36
N TYR A 21 -4.52 4.72 -4.66
CA TYR A 21 -5.65 5.51 -5.13
C TYR A 21 -5.23 6.97 -5.28
N GLY A 22 -5.41 7.54 -6.47
CA GLY A 22 -4.92 8.87 -6.81
C GLY A 22 -4.36 8.91 -8.23
N THR A 23 -4.77 9.89 -9.02
CA THR A 23 -4.33 10.04 -10.42
C THR A 23 -3.43 11.25 -10.53
N ALA A 24 -2.25 11.07 -11.13
CA ALA A 24 -1.33 12.16 -11.40
C ALA A 24 -1.82 12.98 -12.62
N PRO A 25 -1.46 14.27 -12.75
CA PRO A 25 -0.48 15.02 -11.96
C PRO A 25 -1.04 15.66 -10.68
N LEU A 26 -2.36 15.90 -10.61
CA LEU A 26 -3.03 16.43 -9.42
C LEU A 26 -3.70 15.28 -8.66
N CYS A 27 -3.01 14.78 -7.64
CA CYS A 27 -3.52 13.68 -6.83
C CYS A 27 -4.45 14.20 -5.74
N GLY A 28 -5.68 13.70 -5.69
CA GLY A 28 -6.62 14.02 -4.61
C GLY A 28 -6.40 13.17 -3.38
N SER A 29 -6.83 13.66 -2.21
CA SER A 29 -7.10 12.81 -1.04
C SER A 29 -8.25 11.87 -1.37
N ASN A 30 -7.93 10.78 -2.07
CA ASN A 30 -8.90 9.76 -2.36
C ASN A 30 -9.04 8.92 -1.10
N ASP A 31 -10.19 9.03 -0.45
CA ASP A 31 -10.55 8.11 0.62
C ASP A 31 -10.54 6.69 0.07
N CYS A 32 -10.14 5.77 0.94
CA CYS A 32 -10.16 4.36 0.58
C CYS A 32 -11.60 3.90 0.32
N PRO A 33 -11.85 3.19 -0.79
CA PRO A 33 -13.19 2.69 -1.08
C PRO A 33 -13.68 1.74 0.01
N THR A 34 -15.00 1.57 0.09
CA THR A 34 -15.62 0.63 1.03
C THR A 34 -14.99 -0.77 0.94
N GLY A 35 -14.73 -1.36 2.11
CA GLY A 35 -14.04 -2.65 2.22
C GLY A 35 -12.51 -2.57 2.16
N THR A 36 -11.94 -1.37 2.15
CA THR A 36 -10.50 -1.16 2.25
C THR A 36 -10.14 -0.17 3.35
N THR A 37 -8.92 -0.30 3.87
CA THR A 37 -8.38 0.51 4.96
C THR A 37 -7.15 1.26 4.47
N GLU A 38 -7.07 2.53 4.83
CA GLU A 38 -5.91 3.38 4.55
C GLU A 38 -4.71 2.96 5.40
N ILE A 39 -3.55 2.82 4.77
CA ILE A 39 -2.29 2.56 5.46
C ILE A 39 -1.48 3.85 5.61
N PHE A 40 -1.26 4.57 4.50
CA PHE A 40 -0.53 5.85 4.46
C PHE A 40 -0.77 6.56 3.11
N ARG A 41 -0.27 7.79 2.96
CA ARG A 41 -0.40 8.60 1.74
C ARG A 41 0.98 9.08 1.27
N LEU A 42 1.25 9.09 -0.04
CA LEU A 42 2.49 9.60 -0.65
C LEU A 42 2.24 10.34 -1.96
N ASP A 43 2.99 11.40 -2.23
CA ASP A 43 3.00 12.14 -3.51
C ASP A 43 3.96 11.50 -4.54
N LYS A 44 5.01 10.84 -4.09
CA LYS A 44 6.00 10.14 -4.92
C LYS A 44 6.51 8.87 -4.25
N VAL A 45 6.96 7.91 -5.04
CA VAL A 45 7.55 6.66 -4.54
C VAL A 45 8.80 6.32 -5.33
N PHE A 46 9.91 6.11 -4.63
CA PHE A 46 11.14 5.62 -5.23
C PHE A 46 11.07 4.11 -5.49
N GLN A 47 10.56 3.35 -4.51
CA GLN A 47 10.44 1.90 -4.59
C GLN A 47 9.13 1.43 -3.95
N VAL A 48 8.42 0.56 -4.66
CA VAL A 48 7.27 -0.20 -4.18
C VAL A 48 7.70 -1.64 -3.84
N TYR A 49 7.20 -2.19 -2.75
CA TYR A 49 7.52 -3.56 -2.31
C TYR A 49 6.39 -4.56 -2.62
N LYS A 50 6.70 -5.86 -2.46
CA LYS A 50 5.91 -7.04 -2.94
C LYS A 50 4.41 -7.00 -2.63
N TYR A 51 3.99 -6.35 -1.55
CA TYR A 51 2.60 -6.30 -1.09
C TYR A 51 1.77 -5.17 -1.71
N THR A 52 2.42 -4.28 -2.44
CA THR A 52 1.81 -3.05 -2.95
C THR A 52 1.68 -3.09 -4.47
N GLY A 53 0.56 -2.59 -4.99
CA GLY A 53 0.41 -2.35 -6.41
C GLY A 53 1.38 -1.27 -6.91
N LYS A 54 1.47 -1.11 -8.24
CA LYS A 54 2.28 -0.06 -8.87
C LYS A 54 1.79 1.33 -8.44
N PHE A 55 2.72 2.23 -8.10
CA PHE A 55 2.40 3.63 -7.76
C PHE A 55 1.96 4.45 -8.98
N GLY A 56 2.56 4.19 -10.15
CA GLY A 56 2.32 4.97 -11.36
C GLY A 56 3.22 6.20 -11.44
N LYS A 57 2.68 7.32 -11.93
CA LYS A 57 3.39 8.61 -12.01
C LYS A 57 3.29 9.37 -10.69
N ASP A 58 4.34 10.13 -10.38
CA ASP A 58 4.40 11.06 -9.26
C ASP A 58 3.35 12.17 -9.36
N CYS A 59 2.92 12.63 -8.19
CA CYS A 59 2.00 13.74 -8.02
C CYS A 59 2.81 15.04 -8.05
N PHE A 60 2.37 16.01 -8.88
CA PHE A 60 2.86 17.38 -8.80
C PHE A 60 2.27 18.11 -7.59
N SER A 61 1.02 17.79 -7.24
CA SER A 61 0.34 18.30 -6.05
C SER A 61 -0.56 17.22 -5.43
N GLY A 62 -0.68 17.25 -4.11
CA GLY A 62 -1.43 16.28 -3.30
C GLY A 62 -0.76 14.91 -3.20
N ASN A 63 -1.49 13.91 -2.70
CA ASN A 63 -0.95 12.58 -2.42
C ASN A 63 -1.86 11.47 -2.98
N LYS A 64 -1.29 10.32 -3.30
CA LYS A 64 -2.04 9.06 -3.47
C LYS A 64 -2.19 8.38 -2.11
N THR A 65 -3.31 7.70 -1.93
CA THR A 65 -3.62 6.91 -0.73
C THR A 65 -3.31 5.44 -0.97
N MET A 66 -2.55 4.81 -0.09
CA MET A 66 -2.38 3.36 -0.06
C MET A 66 -3.56 2.73 0.68
N CYS A 67 -4.34 1.92 -0.02
CA CYS A 67 -5.49 1.22 0.55
C CYS A 67 -5.33 -0.29 0.41
N CYS A 68 -5.45 -1.02 1.51
CA CYS A 68 -5.45 -2.49 1.53
C CYS A 68 -6.85 -3.02 1.83
N ARG A 69 -7.20 -4.19 1.29
CA ARG A 69 -8.48 -4.84 1.64
C ARG A 69 -8.56 -5.12 3.13
N ASN A 70 -9.72 -4.90 3.74
CA ASN A 70 -9.89 -5.11 5.18
C ASN A 70 -9.56 -6.54 5.61
N GLU A 71 -9.85 -7.53 4.76
CA GLU A 71 -9.56 -8.94 5.00
C GLU A 71 -8.07 -9.25 5.17
N VAL A 72 -7.17 -8.40 4.66
CA VAL A 72 -5.71 -8.57 4.84
C VAL A 72 -5.14 -7.68 5.92
N VAL A 73 -5.92 -6.77 6.52
CA VAL A 73 -5.46 -5.85 7.55
C VAL A 73 -5.84 -6.42 8.90
N ALA A 74 -4.87 -7.04 9.57
CA ALA A 74 -5.08 -7.72 10.86
C ALA A 74 -4.94 -6.79 12.07
N LYS A 75 -4.35 -5.60 11.90
CA LYS A 75 -4.14 -4.61 12.98
C LYS A 75 -4.29 -3.20 12.45
N ASP A 76 -4.59 -2.25 13.34
CA ASP A 76 -4.71 -0.83 13.00
C ASP A 76 -3.41 -0.26 12.39
N PRO A 77 -3.38 0.07 11.10
CA PRO A 77 -2.18 0.57 10.44
C PRO A 77 -1.66 1.86 11.08
N LYS A 78 -2.53 2.72 11.63
CA LYS A 78 -2.08 4.00 12.23
C LYS A 78 -1.19 3.79 13.45
N LYS A 79 -1.39 2.69 14.18
CA LYS A 79 -0.61 2.34 15.37
C LYS A 79 0.64 1.54 15.03
N TYR A 80 0.58 0.73 13.99
CA TYR A 80 1.61 -0.27 13.69
C TYR A 80 2.38 -0.03 12.39
N CYS A 81 2.09 1.06 11.69
CA CYS A 81 2.85 1.54 10.54
C CYS A 81 3.36 2.96 10.79
N GLN A 82 4.63 3.20 10.49
CA GLN A 82 5.28 4.49 10.73
C GLN A 82 6.26 4.81 9.59
N PRO A 83 6.36 6.08 9.16
CA PRO A 83 7.50 6.53 8.38
C PRO A 83 8.74 6.49 9.27
N MET A 84 9.77 5.76 8.86
CA MET A 84 11.07 5.87 9.50
C MET A 84 11.90 6.97 8.83
N SER A 85 12.26 7.95 9.66
CA SER A 85 13.21 9.01 9.36
C SER A 85 14.45 8.82 10.22
N GLY A 86 15.61 8.53 9.60
CA GLY A 86 16.88 8.35 10.31
C GLY A 86 17.72 7.18 9.79
N LEU A 87 18.94 7.04 10.32
CA LEU A 87 19.82 5.92 10.03
C LEU A 87 19.68 4.82 11.11
N PRO A 88 19.66 3.53 10.72
CA PRO A 88 19.65 3.03 9.34
C PRO A 88 18.29 3.26 8.66
N MET A 89 18.32 3.59 7.36
CA MET A 89 17.13 3.77 6.52
C MET A 89 16.53 2.41 6.12
N SER A 90 16.22 1.56 7.10
CA SER A 90 15.66 0.24 6.90
C SER A 90 14.71 -0.15 8.02
N CYS A 91 13.73 -0.98 7.69
CA CYS A 91 12.80 -1.52 8.68
C CYS A 91 13.52 -2.39 9.72
N SER A 92 13.05 -2.33 10.97
CA SER A 92 13.52 -3.23 12.02
C SER A 92 13.25 -4.69 11.65
N LYS A 93 13.96 -5.65 12.28
CA LYS A 93 13.80 -7.10 12.01
C LYS A 93 12.35 -7.61 12.10
N ASN A 94 11.52 -6.93 12.90
CA ASN A 94 10.10 -7.27 13.12
C ASN A 94 9.13 -6.45 12.26
N GLN A 95 9.64 -5.70 11.29
CA GLN A 95 8.86 -4.85 10.40
C GLN A 95 9.05 -5.25 8.93
N ILE A 96 8.12 -4.81 8.09
CA ILE A 96 8.14 -4.96 6.65
C ILE A 96 8.11 -3.58 5.97
N PRO A 97 8.96 -3.33 4.96
CA PRO A 97 8.87 -2.11 4.17
C PRO A 97 7.70 -2.20 3.19
N LEU A 98 6.91 -1.13 3.08
CA LEU A 98 5.79 -1.04 2.15
C LEU A 98 6.09 -0.12 0.97
N ALA A 99 6.71 1.03 1.21
CA ALA A 99 7.15 1.95 0.17
C ALA A 99 8.24 2.89 0.67
N ASP A 100 9.02 3.42 -0.25
CA ASP A 100 10.04 4.43 0.04
C ASP A 100 9.77 5.73 -0.70
N GLN A 101 9.95 6.84 -0.01
CA GLN A 101 9.80 8.19 -0.56
C GLN A 101 11.10 8.98 -0.38
N PHE A 102 11.44 9.81 -1.36
CA PHE A 102 12.47 10.83 -1.18
C PHE A 102 11.85 12.14 -0.70
N PHE A 103 12.31 12.60 0.45
CA PHE A 103 12.09 13.95 0.96
C PHE A 103 13.31 14.79 0.57
N VAL A 104 13.07 15.87 -0.19
CA VAL A 104 14.09 16.84 -0.67
C VAL A 104 15.39 16.22 -1.24
N ASP A 105 15.26 15.24 -2.15
CA ASP A 105 16.35 14.60 -2.92
C ASP A 105 17.50 13.92 -2.16
N ILE A 106 17.53 13.99 -0.82
CA ILE A 106 18.59 13.39 0.01
C ILE A 106 18.07 12.56 1.19
N ILE A 107 16.83 12.76 1.63
CA ILE A 107 16.29 12.04 2.80
C ILE A 107 15.33 10.96 2.33
N ARG A 108 15.70 9.68 2.48
CA ARG A 108 14.82 8.55 2.19
C ARG A 108 13.96 8.24 3.42
N HIS A 109 12.64 8.29 3.26
CA HIS A 109 11.67 7.82 4.24
C HIS A 109 11.19 6.44 3.82
N VAL A 110 11.43 5.44 4.68
CA VAL A 110 10.93 4.08 4.48
C VAL A 110 9.67 3.92 5.31
N PHE A 111 8.55 3.61 4.69
CA PHE A 111 7.33 3.29 5.40
C PHE A 111 7.36 1.83 5.84
N CYS A 112 7.46 1.64 7.15
CA CYS A 112 7.57 0.33 7.78
C CYS A 112 6.29 0.01 8.55
N CYS A 113 5.84 -1.24 8.47
CA CYS A 113 4.78 -1.77 9.33
C CYS A 113 5.27 -2.98 10.12
N ASP A 114 4.74 -3.19 11.30
CA ASP A 114 5.01 -4.41 12.07
C ASP A 114 4.54 -5.66 11.30
N LYS A 115 5.28 -6.76 11.47
CA LYS A 115 4.87 -8.07 10.95
C LYS A 115 3.50 -8.45 11.53
N GLY A 116 2.62 -8.94 10.66
CA GLY A 116 1.25 -9.31 11.02
C GLY A 116 0.29 -8.12 11.11
N VAL A 117 0.65 -6.93 10.63
CA VAL A 117 -0.34 -5.90 10.26
C VAL A 117 -1.04 -6.29 8.97
N LEU A 118 -0.28 -6.81 8.01
CA LEU A 118 -0.78 -7.40 6.77
C LEU A 118 -0.66 -8.93 6.84
N LEU A 119 -1.72 -9.65 6.44
CA LEU A 119 -1.79 -11.11 6.36
C LEU A 119 -1.09 -11.68 5.11
#